data_AF-A0AAW3CA45-F1
#
_entry.id   AF-A0AAW3CA45-F1
#
_cell.length_a   1.000
_cell.length_b   1.000
_cell.length_c   1.000
_cell.angle_alpha   90.00
_cell.angle_beta   90.00
_cell.angle_gamma   90.00
#
_symmetry.space_group_name_H-M   'P 1'
#
loop_
_entity.id
_entity.type
_entity.pdbx_description
1 polymer ?
#
loop_
_entity_poly.entity_id
_entity_poly.type
_entity_poly.pdbx_seq_one_letter_code
_entity_poly.pdbx_strand_id
1 'polypeptide(L)'
;MGGIKGGVGSFLLRRTAAKSIRQKHFTGPQFYKRKIFNFPIGHHQLHRRVAPALQTGSPTHQLEYQRYAHLPGDARTRPSEDFTFSRATSPHSSGRSRERVDKAMYAWAKRGSLQLYQMGGKRETFVCYRCGYPVRSALVAIKDDNWDYRMCYSCYTKTVDTGMERNT
;
A
#
# COMPACT_ATOMS: atom_id res chain seq x y z
N MET A 1 43.97 -32.46 10.84
CA MET A 1 43.95 -32.03 9.42
C MET A 1 43.25 -30.68 9.33
N GLY A 2 43.99 -29.57 9.23
CA GLY A 2 43.41 -28.25 8.99
C GLY A 2 43.34 -27.99 7.50
N GLY A 3 42.15 -28.02 6.89
CA GLY A 3 41.97 -27.74 5.46
C GLY A 3 42.30 -26.30 5.07
N ILE A 4 42.50 -26.06 3.78
CA ILE A 4 42.73 -24.73 3.20
C ILE A 4 41.47 -23.87 3.37
N LYS A 5 41.60 -22.67 3.93
CA LYS A 5 40.51 -21.69 4.07
C LYS A 5 40.65 -20.60 3.00
N GLY A 6 39.64 -20.44 2.15
CA GLY A 6 39.55 -19.34 1.17
C GLY A 6 38.64 -18.20 1.66
N GLY A 7 38.80 -17.01 1.07
CA GLY A 7 37.96 -15.84 1.32
C GLY A 7 37.28 -15.35 0.06
N VAL A 8 35.95 -15.24 0.07
CA VAL A 8 35.15 -14.68 -1.03
C VAL A 8 34.22 -13.60 -0.50
N GLY A 9 34.28 -12.41 -1.10
CA GLY A 9 33.43 -11.28 -0.71
C GLY A 9 31.96 -11.53 -1.05
N SER A 10 31.06 -11.28 -0.09
CA SER A 10 29.61 -11.46 -0.28
C SER A 10 29.01 -10.57 -1.37
N PHE A 11 29.66 -9.45 -1.71
CA PHE A 11 29.26 -8.56 -2.79
C PHE A 11 29.32 -9.27 -4.16
N LEU A 12 30.31 -10.13 -4.40
CA LEU A 12 30.43 -10.95 -5.61
C LEU A 12 29.24 -11.91 -5.76
N LEU A 13 28.72 -12.39 -4.62
CA LEU A 13 27.58 -13.31 -4.56
C LEU A 13 26.22 -12.59 -4.65
N ARG A 14 26.15 -11.24 -4.60
CA ARG A 14 24.87 -10.53 -4.64
C ARG A 14 24.16 -10.63 -5.99
N ARG A 15 24.90 -10.85 -7.09
CA ARG A 15 24.32 -11.02 -8.44
C ARG A 15 23.35 -12.20 -8.52
N THR A 16 23.57 -13.24 -7.71
CA THR A 16 22.76 -14.46 -7.67
C THR A 16 21.82 -14.54 -6.45
N ALA A 17 21.55 -13.40 -5.79
CA ALA A 17 20.71 -13.38 -4.58
C ALA A 17 19.24 -13.82 -4.80
N ALA A 18 18.74 -13.70 -6.03
CA ALA A 18 17.39 -14.16 -6.40
C ALA A 18 17.35 -15.69 -6.54
N LYS A 19 16.40 -16.33 -5.86
CA LYS A 19 16.29 -17.81 -5.78
C LYS A 19 15.16 -18.38 -6.64
N SER A 20 14.49 -17.57 -7.44
CA SER A 20 13.43 -18.03 -8.35
C SER A 20 13.30 -17.12 -9.56
N ILE A 21 12.67 -17.64 -10.63
CA ILE A 21 12.38 -16.88 -11.86
C ILE A 21 11.62 -15.59 -11.52
N ARG A 22 10.62 -15.68 -10.65
CA ARG A 22 9.83 -14.53 -10.19
C ARG A 22 10.70 -13.45 -9.54
N GLN A 23 11.67 -13.83 -8.72
CA GLN A 23 12.55 -12.87 -8.03
C GLN A 23 13.60 -12.26 -8.97
N LYS A 24 14.12 -13.05 -9.93
CA LYS A 24 15.19 -12.65 -10.84
C LYS A 24 14.67 -11.77 -11.99
N HIS A 25 13.53 -12.14 -12.56
CA HIS A 25 12.98 -11.53 -13.77
C HIS A 25 11.72 -10.68 -13.50
N PHE A 26 11.29 -10.55 -12.24
CA PHE A 26 10.11 -9.77 -11.86
C PHE A 26 8.82 -10.15 -12.60
N THR A 27 8.67 -11.43 -12.97
CA THR A 27 7.54 -11.93 -13.77
C THR A 27 6.19 -11.94 -13.04
N GLY A 28 6.13 -11.57 -11.77
CA GLY A 28 4.88 -11.51 -11.01
C GLY A 28 5.00 -10.78 -9.68
N PRO A 29 3.91 -10.79 -8.87
CA PRO A 29 3.85 -10.15 -7.56
C PRO A 29 4.97 -10.63 -6.61
N GLN A 30 5.70 -9.69 -6.03
CA GLN A 30 6.84 -9.94 -5.14
C GLN A 30 6.40 -10.07 -3.67
N PHE A 31 5.66 -11.13 -3.32
CA PHE A 31 5.17 -11.43 -1.96
C PHE A 31 6.31 -11.45 -0.91
N TYR A 32 6.71 -10.28 -0.40
CA TYR A 32 7.77 -10.06 0.60
C TYR A 32 9.16 -10.67 0.26
N LYS A 33 9.44 -11.02 -1.00
CA LYS A 33 10.69 -11.68 -1.42
C LYS A 33 11.55 -10.91 -2.43
N ARG A 34 11.31 -9.61 -2.59
CA ARG A 34 12.13 -8.74 -3.46
C ARG A 34 13.58 -8.63 -2.96
N LYS A 35 14.55 -8.68 -3.87
CA LYS A 35 16.00 -8.62 -3.55
C LYS A 35 16.67 -7.29 -3.87
N ILE A 36 16.27 -6.65 -4.97
CA ILE A 36 16.88 -5.41 -5.46
C ILE A 36 15.84 -4.30 -5.42
N PHE A 37 16.16 -3.20 -4.75
CA PHE A 37 15.28 -2.06 -4.55
C PHE A 37 15.91 -0.80 -5.14
N ASN A 38 15.11 -0.03 -5.87
CA ASN A 38 15.51 1.24 -6.46
C ASN A 38 14.69 2.35 -5.78
N PHE A 39 15.37 3.15 -4.96
CA PHE A 39 14.80 4.33 -4.30
C PHE A 39 15.39 5.60 -4.91
N PRO A 40 14.67 6.74 -4.86
CA PRO A 40 15.22 8.03 -5.28
C PRO A 40 16.49 8.36 -4.50
N ILE A 41 17.48 8.95 -5.19
CA ILE A 41 18.73 9.41 -4.57
C ILE A 41 18.41 10.49 -3.53
N GLY A 42 19.10 10.46 -2.39
CA GLY A 42 18.89 11.38 -1.27
C GLY A 42 17.80 10.96 -0.27
N HIS A 43 17.04 9.91 -0.55
CA HIS A 43 16.10 9.35 0.43
C HIS A 43 16.83 8.42 1.42
N HIS A 44 16.94 8.84 2.69
CA HIS A 44 17.49 7.99 3.75
C HIS A 44 16.47 6.98 4.28
N GLN A 45 15.18 7.34 4.31
CA GLN A 45 14.11 6.42 4.65
C GLN A 45 13.69 5.62 3.42
N LEU A 46 14.09 4.35 3.38
CA LEU A 46 13.93 3.43 2.24
C LEU A 46 12.49 2.90 2.08
N HIS A 47 11.54 3.82 1.91
CA HIS A 47 10.16 3.50 1.54
C HIS A 47 9.70 4.42 0.41
N ARG A 48 8.83 3.91 -0.46
CA ARG A 48 8.12 4.75 -1.43
C ARG A 48 7.08 5.60 -0.70
N ARG A 49 6.65 6.68 -1.33
CA ARG A 49 5.66 7.61 -0.77
C ARG A 49 4.55 7.80 -1.79
N VAL A 50 3.31 7.59 -1.37
CA VAL A 50 2.13 8.07 -2.09
C VAL A 50 1.49 9.10 -1.19
N ALA A 51 1.79 10.36 -1.49
CA ALA A 51 1.42 11.50 -0.66
C ALA A 51 0.12 12.14 -1.14
N PRO A 52 -0.67 12.71 -0.23
CA PRO A 52 -1.77 13.59 -0.63
C PRO A 52 -1.21 14.86 -1.26
N ALA A 53 -2.03 15.52 -2.08
CA ALA A 53 -1.81 16.92 -2.46
C ALA A 53 -1.91 17.81 -1.21
N LEU A 54 -1.51 19.07 -1.36
CA LEU A 54 -1.66 20.07 -0.32
C LEU A 54 -3.13 20.14 0.11
N GLN A 55 -3.35 20.18 1.43
CA GLN A 55 -4.68 20.44 1.98
C GLN A 55 -4.98 21.93 1.80
N THR A 56 -6.02 22.24 1.05
CA THR A 56 -6.42 23.60 0.67
C THR A 56 -7.64 24.09 1.44
N GLY A 57 -8.33 23.21 2.17
CA GLY A 57 -9.53 23.56 2.95
C GLY A 57 -9.73 22.71 4.20
N SER A 58 -10.70 23.12 5.01
CA SER A 58 -11.22 22.31 6.12
C SER A 58 -12.06 21.13 5.57
N PRO A 59 -12.33 20.08 6.37
CA PRO A 59 -13.13 18.93 5.93
C PRO A 59 -14.50 19.29 5.34
N THR A 60 -15.10 20.40 5.76
CA THR A 60 -16.37 20.92 5.21
C THR A 60 -16.23 21.41 3.75
N HIS A 61 -15.08 21.95 3.37
CA HIS A 61 -14.82 22.49 2.03
C HIS A 61 -14.03 21.54 1.13
N GLN A 62 -13.16 20.71 1.72
CA GLN A 62 -12.35 19.72 1.02
C GLN A 62 -12.35 18.41 1.80
N LEU A 63 -13.06 17.42 1.27
CA LEU A 63 -13.10 16.07 1.85
C LEU A 63 -11.72 15.41 1.75
N GLU A 64 -11.37 14.55 2.70
CA GLU A 64 -10.01 14.05 2.80
C GLU A 64 -9.59 13.19 1.60
N TYR A 65 -10.54 12.55 0.90
CA TYR A 65 -10.27 11.75 -0.29
C TYR A 65 -9.91 12.61 -1.51
N GLN A 66 -10.45 13.83 -1.58
CA GLN A 66 -10.15 14.76 -2.68
C GLN A 66 -8.67 15.17 -2.70
N ARG A 67 -7.95 15.04 -1.59
CA ARG A 67 -6.51 15.27 -1.52
C ARG A 67 -5.71 14.34 -2.44
N TYR A 68 -6.26 13.20 -2.82
CA TYR A 68 -5.62 12.26 -3.74
C TYR A 68 -6.12 12.37 -5.19
N ALA A 69 -6.98 13.35 -5.52
CA ALA A 69 -7.54 13.53 -6.86
C ALA A 69 -6.47 13.86 -7.94
N HIS A 70 -5.29 14.32 -7.54
CA HIS A 70 -4.15 14.50 -8.46
C HIS A 70 -3.64 13.16 -9.03
N LEU A 71 -3.87 12.04 -8.33
CA LEU A 71 -3.56 10.71 -8.81
C LEU A 71 -4.63 10.23 -9.82
N PRO A 72 -4.28 9.39 -10.82
CA PRO A 72 -5.25 8.82 -11.75
C PRO A 72 -6.06 7.70 -11.10
N GLY A 73 -7.12 7.21 -11.76
CA GLY A 73 -7.92 6.06 -11.31
C GLY A 73 -8.97 6.42 -10.25
N ASP A 74 -9.35 5.43 -9.43
CA ASP A 74 -10.46 5.56 -8.49
C ASP A 74 -10.27 6.67 -7.42
N ALA A 75 -9.04 7.11 -7.12
CA ALA A 75 -8.81 8.23 -6.20
C ALA A 75 -9.46 9.56 -6.66
N ARG A 76 -9.87 9.67 -7.93
CA ARG A 76 -10.64 10.82 -8.46
C ARG A 76 -12.14 10.69 -8.27
N THR A 77 -12.62 9.48 -8.04
CA THR A 77 -14.05 9.19 -7.90
C THR A 77 -14.44 9.27 -6.44
N ARG A 78 -15.74 9.44 -6.19
CA ARG A 78 -16.31 9.41 -4.85
C ARG A 78 -16.22 7.98 -4.30
N PRO A 79 -15.76 7.78 -3.05
CA PRO A 79 -15.82 6.48 -2.38
C PRO A 79 -17.26 5.96 -2.28
N SER A 80 -17.44 4.64 -2.26
CA SER A 80 -18.76 4.02 -2.09
C SER A 80 -19.22 4.06 -0.63
N GLU A 81 -18.28 3.90 0.30
CA GLU A 81 -18.52 3.89 1.74
C GLU A 81 -17.77 5.05 2.41
N ASP A 82 -18.45 5.71 3.34
CA ASP A 82 -17.91 6.78 4.18
C ASP A 82 -18.10 6.40 5.64
N PHE A 83 -16.98 6.18 6.33
CA PHE A 83 -16.95 5.78 7.73
C PHE A 83 -16.76 6.94 8.69
N THR A 84 -16.57 8.17 8.19
CA THR A 84 -16.25 9.34 9.03
C THR A 84 -17.38 9.73 9.98
N PHE A 85 -18.62 9.46 9.59
CA PHE A 85 -19.82 9.75 10.40
C PHE A 85 -20.32 8.54 11.21
N SER A 86 -19.67 7.36 11.12
CA SER A 86 -20.20 6.11 11.68
C SER A 86 -20.38 6.19 13.21
N ARG A 87 -21.64 6.24 13.65
CA ARG A 87 -22.05 5.96 15.04
C ARG A 87 -22.14 4.45 15.21
N ALA A 88 -21.19 3.82 15.89
CA ALA A 88 -21.42 2.49 16.41
C ALA A 88 -22.56 2.58 17.44
N THR A 89 -23.73 2.04 17.10
CA THR A 89 -24.89 1.88 17.97
C THR A 89 -24.59 0.82 19.03
N SER A 90 -23.71 1.14 19.97
CA SER A 90 -23.63 0.42 21.24
C SER A 90 -24.40 1.23 22.30
N PRO A 91 -25.42 0.65 22.95
CA PRO A 91 -26.20 1.36 23.96
C PRO A 91 -25.41 1.69 25.24
N HIS A 92 -24.12 1.35 25.32
CA HIS A 92 -23.30 1.50 26.53
C HIS A 92 -22.10 2.47 26.39
N SER A 93 -21.99 3.24 25.31
CA SER A 93 -20.88 4.20 25.17
C SER A 93 -21.37 5.64 25.05
N SER A 94 -21.24 6.39 26.14
CA SER A 94 -21.42 7.84 26.19
C SER A 94 -20.30 8.56 25.41
N GLY A 95 -20.67 9.27 24.35
CA GLY A 95 -20.11 10.61 24.10
C GLY A 95 -18.83 10.81 23.30
N ARG A 96 -18.35 9.88 22.47
CA ARG A 96 -17.36 10.18 21.41
C ARG A 96 -17.69 9.43 20.12
N SER A 97 -17.62 10.10 18.97
CA SER A 97 -17.65 9.43 17.66
C SER A 97 -16.57 8.35 17.67
N ARG A 98 -16.97 7.09 17.55
CA ARG A 98 -16.05 5.96 17.67
C ARG A 98 -15.42 5.74 16.29
N GLU A 99 -14.30 6.42 16.05
CA GLU A 99 -13.45 6.18 14.89
C GLU A 99 -13.18 4.66 14.79
N ARG A 100 -13.18 4.11 13.57
CA ARG A 100 -12.88 2.68 13.38
C ARG A 100 -11.52 2.37 13.99
N VAL A 101 -11.38 1.18 14.56
CA VAL A 101 -10.12 0.73 15.20
C VAL A 101 -8.95 0.75 14.20
N ASP A 102 -9.23 0.36 12.96
CA ASP A 102 -8.27 0.41 11.85
C ASP A 102 -8.06 1.82 11.28
N LYS A 103 -8.88 2.80 11.67
CA LYS A 103 -8.90 4.18 11.18
C LYS A 103 -9.27 4.31 9.71
N ALA A 104 -9.92 3.33 9.09
CA ALA A 104 -10.42 3.51 7.72
C ALA A 104 -11.49 4.62 7.70
N MET A 105 -11.29 5.64 6.86
CA MET A 105 -12.23 6.76 6.67
C MET A 105 -13.17 6.51 5.49
N TYR A 106 -12.63 6.00 4.39
CA TYR A 106 -13.39 5.78 3.15
C TYR A 106 -13.03 4.43 2.54
N ALA A 107 -13.98 3.84 1.83
CA ALA A 107 -13.72 2.70 0.94
C ALA A 107 -14.37 2.92 -0.42
N TRP A 108 -13.65 2.58 -1.48
CA TRP A 108 -14.18 2.56 -2.84
C TRP A 108 -14.84 1.21 -3.13
N ALA A 109 -15.63 1.18 -4.21
CA ALA A 109 -16.25 -0.04 -4.70
C ALA A 109 -15.18 -1.11 -5.00
N LYS A 110 -15.51 -2.37 -4.72
CA LYS A 110 -14.63 -3.50 -5.03
C LYS A 110 -14.35 -3.57 -6.53
N ARG A 111 -13.08 -3.75 -6.90
CA ARG A 111 -12.62 -4.05 -8.26
C ARG A 111 -12.05 -5.47 -8.26
N GLY A 112 -12.84 -6.45 -8.69
CA GLY A 112 -12.45 -7.85 -8.61
C GLY A 112 -12.23 -8.29 -7.15
N SER A 113 -11.05 -8.81 -6.84
CA SER A 113 -10.67 -9.19 -5.47
C SER A 113 -10.05 -8.04 -4.68
N LEU A 114 -9.96 -6.82 -5.23
CA LEU A 114 -9.31 -5.68 -4.58
C LEU A 114 -10.33 -4.65 -4.11
N GLN A 115 -10.15 -4.14 -2.90
CA GLN A 115 -10.89 -2.99 -2.39
C GLN A 115 -9.93 -1.91 -1.91
N LEU A 116 -10.10 -0.68 -2.39
CA LEU A 116 -9.28 0.46 -1.98
C LEU A 116 -9.89 1.13 -0.74
N TYR A 117 -9.05 1.35 0.26
CA TYR A 117 -9.37 2.10 1.48
C TYR A 117 -8.49 3.34 1.58
N GLN A 118 -9.04 4.37 2.21
CA GLN A 118 -8.26 5.49 2.73
C GLN A 118 -8.27 5.48 4.24
N MET A 119 -7.08 5.42 4.83
CA MET A 119 -6.86 5.45 6.26
C MET A 119 -6.77 6.90 6.78
N GLY A 120 -7.30 7.14 7.96
CA GLY A 120 -7.19 8.37 8.72
C GLY A 120 -5.89 8.46 9.52
N GLY A 121 -5.64 9.63 10.08
CA GLY A 121 -4.46 9.88 10.93
C GLY A 121 -3.11 9.80 10.20
N LYS A 122 -2.10 9.27 10.89
CA LYS A 122 -0.72 9.20 10.38
C LYS A 122 -0.61 8.09 9.32
N ARG A 123 -0.14 8.45 8.13
CA ARG A 123 0.18 7.50 7.04
C ARG A 123 1.05 6.34 7.53
N GLU A 124 0.54 5.14 7.34
CA GLU A 124 1.21 3.89 7.69
C GLU A 124 2.26 3.52 6.63
N THR A 125 3.29 2.80 7.07
CA THR A 125 4.26 2.16 6.17
C THR A 125 3.95 0.66 6.12
N PHE A 126 3.61 0.15 4.94
CA PHE A 126 3.32 -1.26 4.71
C PHE A 126 4.08 -1.77 3.49
N VAL A 127 4.20 -3.09 3.32
CA VAL A 127 4.85 -3.67 2.14
C VAL A 127 3.78 -4.08 1.14
N CYS A 128 3.85 -3.53 -0.06
CA CYS A 128 2.96 -3.90 -1.15
C CYS A 128 3.33 -5.29 -1.69
N TYR A 129 2.42 -6.26 -1.65
CA TYR A 129 2.72 -7.63 -2.09
C TYR A 129 3.02 -7.71 -3.60
N ARG A 130 2.53 -6.77 -4.40
CA ARG A 130 2.77 -6.73 -5.85
C ARG A 130 4.18 -6.25 -6.19
N CYS A 131 4.55 -5.02 -5.79
CA CYS A 131 5.88 -4.50 -6.13
C CYS A 131 6.99 -4.95 -5.17
N GLY A 132 6.64 -5.38 -3.96
CA GLY A 132 7.56 -5.80 -2.90
C GLY A 132 8.24 -4.65 -2.15
N TYR A 133 7.93 -3.38 -2.46
CA TYR A 133 8.49 -2.22 -1.77
C TYR A 133 7.72 -1.90 -0.48
N PRO A 134 8.40 -1.44 0.57
CA PRO A 134 7.77 -0.66 1.64
C PRO A 134 7.22 0.64 1.05
N VAL A 135 5.98 0.97 1.38
CA VAL A 135 5.26 2.15 0.90
C VAL A 135 4.60 2.83 2.09
N ARG A 136 4.81 4.14 2.20
CA ARG A 136 4.13 4.98 3.18
C ARG A 136 3.00 5.76 2.51
N SER A 137 1.76 5.45 2.87
CA SER A 137 0.56 6.07 2.29
C SER A 137 -0.65 5.95 3.22
N ALA A 138 -1.68 6.76 2.97
CA ALA A 138 -3.02 6.53 3.52
C ALA A 138 -3.88 5.64 2.60
N LEU A 139 -3.52 5.51 1.32
CA LEU A 139 -4.25 4.68 0.36
C LEU A 139 -3.73 3.25 0.40
N VAL A 140 -4.61 2.31 0.72
CA VAL A 140 -4.27 0.88 0.86
C VAL A 140 -5.34 0.07 0.13
N ALA A 141 -4.92 -0.70 -0.88
CA ALA A 141 -5.80 -1.69 -1.50
C ALA A 141 -5.63 -3.04 -0.78
N ILE A 142 -6.75 -3.64 -0.37
CA ILE A 142 -6.82 -4.92 0.34
C ILE A 142 -7.31 -5.99 -0.63
N LYS A 143 -6.67 -7.16 -0.61
CA LYS A 143 -7.04 -8.31 -1.44
C LYS A 143 -7.92 -9.28 -0.64
N ASP A 144 -9.06 -9.67 -1.20
CA ASP A 144 -9.98 -10.68 -0.63
C ASP A 144 -10.33 -10.39 0.84
N ASP A 145 -10.48 -9.11 1.19
CA ASP A 145 -10.70 -8.62 2.55
C ASP A 145 -9.60 -9.02 3.57
N ASN A 146 -8.49 -9.60 3.10
CA ASN A 146 -7.35 -10.01 3.91
C ASN A 146 -6.32 -8.87 4.03
N TRP A 147 -6.28 -8.26 5.21
CA TRP A 147 -5.41 -7.13 5.55
C TRP A 147 -3.92 -7.47 5.62
N ASP A 148 -3.52 -8.74 5.55
CA ASP A 148 -2.12 -9.11 5.40
C ASP A 148 -1.61 -8.76 3.99
N TYR A 149 -2.45 -8.93 2.97
CA TYR A 149 -2.10 -8.69 1.57
C TYR A 149 -2.47 -7.28 1.11
N ARG A 150 -1.69 -6.31 1.58
CA ARG A 150 -1.84 -4.89 1.21
C ARG A 150 -1.15 -4.60 -0.13
N MET A 151 -1.79 -3.79 -0.96
CA MET A 151 -1.25 -3.28 -2.21
C MET A 151 -1.24 -1.74 -2.19
N CYS A 152 -0.14 -1.14 -2.65
CA CYS A 152 -0.06 0.32 -2.76
C CYS A 152 -0.87 0.84 -3.94
N TYR A 153 -1.33 2.09 -3.85
CA TYR A 153 -2.17 2.71 -4.86
C TYR A 153 -1.59 2.62 -6.29
N SER A 154 -0.29 2.89 -6.48
CA SER A 154 0.32 2.80 -7.82
C SER A 154 0.31 1.38 -8.41
N CYS A 155 0.33 0.35 -7.56
CA CYS A 155 0.19 -1.03 -8.03
C CYS A 155 -1.27 -1.40 -8.27
N TYR A 156 -2.17 -0.88 -7.43
CA TYR A 156 -3.61 -1.04 -7.59
C TYR A 156 -4.07 -0.49 -8.94
N THR A 157 -3.77 0.79 -9.24
CA THR A 157 -4.15 1.42 -10.52
C THR A 157 -3.63 0.61 -11.70
N LYS A 158 -2.35 0.22 -11.71
CA LYS A 158 -1.79 -0.63 -12.79
C LYS A 158 -2.47 -1.99 -12.91
N THR A 159 -2.95 -2.57 -11.82
CA THR A 159 -3.62 -3.88 -11.83
C THR A 159 -5.01 -3.75 -12.42
N VAL A 160 -5.72 -2.68 -12.06
CA VAL A 160 -7.02 -2.30 -12.67
C VAL A 160 -6.85 -1.99 -14.15
N ASP A 161 -5.86 -1.16 -14.51
CA ASP A 161 -5.60 -0.78 -15.92
C ASP A 161 -5.26 -1.98 -16.80
N THR A 162 -4.72 -3.06 -16.23
CA THR A 162 -4.36 -4.29 -16.95
C THR A 162 -5.41 -5.40 -16.87
N GLY A 163 -6.54 -5.17 -16.17
CA GLY A 163 -7.60 -6.17 -15.99
C GLY A 163 -7.18 -7.38 -15.16
N MET A 164 -6.19 -7.22 -14.29
CA MET A 164 -5.58 -8.31 -13.51
C MET A 164 -6.15 -8.39 -12.08
N GLU A 165 -7.30 -7.75 -11.81
CA GLU A 165 -7.81 -7.57 -10.44
C GLU A 165 -8.31 -8.85 -9.78
N ARG A 166 -8.46 -9.96 -10.53
CA ARG A 166 -8.81 -11.29 -10.00
C ARG A 166 -7.62 -12.27 -9.97
N ASN A 167 -6.48 -11.87 -10.55
CA ASN A 167 -5.39 -12.78 -10.90
C ASN A 167 -4.07 -12.49 -10.16
N THR A 168 -4.00 -11.44 -9.35
CA THR A 168 -2.78 -11.02 -8.63
C THR A 168 -2.87 -11.24 -7.14
#